data_AF-A0A0S8FGL6-F1
#
_entry.id   AF-A0A0S8FGL6-F1
#
_cell.length_a   1.000
_cell.length_b   1.000
_cell.length_c   1.000
_cell.angle_alpha   90.00
_cell.angle_beta   90.00
_cell.angle_gamma   90.00
#
_symmetry.space_group_name_H-M   'P 1'
#
loop_
_entity.id
_entity.type
_entity.pdbx_description
1 polymer ?
#
loop_
_entity_poly.entity_id
_entity_poly.type
_entity_poly.pdbx_seq_one_letter_code
_entity_poly.pdbx_strand_id
1 'polypeptide(L)' 'EIDDYQLRHRVPPGITGWAQINQSYDTTLESVRSKLLFDLDYIQRRSVLFDLRIMFSTIPAVLKKRGGW' A
#
# COMPACT_ATOMS: atom_id res chain seq x y z
N GLU A 1 4.08 -18.24 -12.10
CA GLU A 1 4.07 -18.17 -10.62
C GLU A 1 4.72 -16.85 -10.20
N ILE A 2 4.22 -16.19 -9.15
CA ILE A 2 4.86 -14.99 -8.60
C ILE A 2 5.54 -15.44 -7.32
N ASP A 3 6.87 -15.45 -7.32
CA ASP A 3 7.66 -15.80 -6.15
C ASP A 3 7.27 -14.90 -4.96
N ASP A 4 7.28 -15.46 -3.75
CA ASP A 4 7.01 -14.77 -2.49
C ASP A 4 5.61 -14.17 -2.30
N TYR A 5 4.66 -14.40 -3.22
CA TYR A 5 3.30 -13.87 -3.11
C TYR A 5 2.58 -14.29 -1.81
N GLN A 6 2.90 -15.47 -1.28
CA GLN A 6 2.33 -15.98 -0.03
C GLN A 6 2.76 -15.17 1.20
N LEU A 7 3.91 -14.49 1.14
CA LEU A 7 4.44 -13.70 2.26
C LEU A 7 3.54 -12.49 2.60
N ARG A 8 2.73 -12.02 1.65
CA ARG A 8 1.79 -10.92 1.87
C ARG A 8 0.73 -11.23 2.94
N HIS A 9 0.42 -12.51 3.17
CA HIS A 9 -0.59 -12.93 4.16
C HIS A 9 -0.06 -12.94 5.60
N ARG A 10 1.20 -12.58 5.84
CA ARG A 10 1.79 -12.50 7.19
C ARG A 10 1.25 -11.32 8.01
N VAL A 11 0.60 -10.36 7.37
CA VAL A 11 -0.01 -9.19 8.02
C VAL A 11 -1.44 -9.06 7.49
N PRO A 12 -2.43 -8.75 8.35
CA PRO A 12 -3.80 -8.50 7.88
C PRO A 12 -3.82 -7.35 6.85
N PRO A 13 -4.70 -7.42 5.85
CA PRO A 13 -4.82 -6.35 4.85
C PRO A 13 -5.23 -5.03 5.53
N GLY A 14 -4.52 -3.95 5.20
CA GLY A 14 -4.86 -2.60 5.64
C GLY A 14 -5.87 -1.92 4.72
N ILE A 15 -6.62 -0.95 5.26
CA ILE A 15 -7.52 -0.08 4.46
C ILE A 15 -6.70 0.79 3.49
N THR A 16 -5.50 1.20 3.92
CA THR A 16 -4.49 1.93 3.14
C THR A 16 -3.11 1.31 3.34
N GLY A 17 -2.34 1.15 2.27
CA GLY A 17 -0.99 0.59 2.28
C GLY A 17 0.03 1.46 1.55
N TRP A 18 1.31 1.19 1.81
CA TRP A 18 2.44 1.90 1.17
C TRP A 18 2.38 1.82 -0.36
N ALA A 19 1.94 0.68 -0.90
CA ALA A 19 1.71 0.53 -2.34
C ALA A 19 0.61 1.47 -2.88
N GLN A 20 -0.49 1.72 -2.13
CA GLN A 20 -1.59 2.58 -2.58
C GLN A 20 -1.22 4.07 -2.62
N ILE A 21 -0.19 4.49 -1.87
CA ILE A 21 0.34 5.86 -1.93
C ILE A 21 1.33 6.01 -3.10
N ASN A 22 2.08 4.95 -3.42
CA ASN A 22 3.19 5.00 -4.39
C ASN A 22 2.86 4.44 -5.78
N GLN A 23 1.72 3.77 -5.96
CA GLN A 23 1.33 3.20 -7.25
C GLN A 23 -0.11 3.54 -7.66
N SER A 24 -0.27 3.69 -8.97
CA SER A 24 -1.56 3.68 -9.66
C SER A 24 -2.20 2.28 -9.63
N TYR A 25 -3.47 2.19 -10.03
CA TYR A 25 -4.22 0.94 -10.02
C TYR A 25 -3.51 -0.18 -10.81
N ASP A 26 -3.65 -1.42 -10.33
CA ASP A 26 -3.05 -2.58 -10.96
C ASP A 26 -3.65 -2.82 -12.35
N THR A 27 -2.83 -2.72 -13.40
CA THR A 27 -3.25 -2.90 -14.80
C THR A 27 -2.50 -4.02 -15.52
N THR A 28 -1.38 -4.49 -14.97
CA THR A 28 -0.51 -5.49 -15.61
C THR A 28 0.10 -6.43 -14.56
N LEU A 29 0.65 -7.57 -15.00
CA LEU A 29 1.38 -8.47 -14.08
C LEU A 29 2.60 -7.79 -13.43
N GLU A 30 3.23 -6.85 -14.11
CA GLU A 30 4.35 -6.07 -13.56
C GLU A 30 3.90 -5.09 -12.47
N SER A 31 2.69 -4.52 -12.57
CA SER A 31 2.15 -3.69 -11.48
C SER A 31 1.90 -4.54 -10.23
N VAL A 32 1.37 -5.75 -10.42
CA VAL A 32 1.15 -6.70 -9.31
C VAL A 32 2.47 -7.10 -8.63
N ARG A 33 3.53 -7.36 -9.40
CA ARG A 33 4.88 -7.62 -8.85
C ARG A 33 5.42 -6.42 -8.08
N SER A 34 5.30 -5.24 -8.66
CA SER A 34 5.76 -4.00 -8.03
C SER A 34 5.00 -3.74 -6.72
N LYS A 35 3.70 -4.02 -6.68
CA LYS A 35 2.88 -3.92 -5.48
C LYS A 35 3.33 -4.89 -4.40
N LEU A 36 3.62 -6.13 -4.77
CA LEU A 36 4.16 -7.13 -3.84
C LEU A 36 5.48 -6.66 -3.22
N LEU A 37 6.36 -6.01 -4.00
CA LEU A 37 7.61 -5.44 -3.47
C LEU A 37 7.35 -4.34 -2.43
N PHE A 38 6.37 -3.45 -2.66
CA PHE A 38 6.01 -2.43 -1.68
C PHE A 38 5.35 -3.01 -0.43
N ASP A 39 4.55 -4.07 -0.56
CA ASP A 39 3.96 -4.78 0.58
C ASP A 39 5.06 -5.44 1.43
N LEU A 40 6.07 -6.06 0.79
CA LEU A 40 7.22 -6.65 1.48
C LEU A 40 8.14 -5.61 2.13
N ASP A 41 8.39 -4.48 1.47
CA ASP A 41 9.15 -3.36 2.03
C ASP A 41 8.43 -2.76 3.25
N TYR A 42 7.10 -2.65 3.20
CA TYR A 42 6.28 -2.25 4.35
C TYR A 42 6.43 -3.23 5.51
N ILE A 43 6.35 -4.55 5.26
CA ILE A 43 6.51 -5.56 6.32
C ILE A 43 7.90 -5.47 6.97
N GLN A 44 8.95 -5.21 6.19
CA GLN A 44 10.33 -5.08 6.70
C GLN A 44 10.57 -3.77 7.49
N ARG A 45 9.94 -2.66 7.09
CA ARG A 45 10.16 -1.33 7.68
C ARG A 45 9.06 -0.90 8.65
N ARG A 46 8.13 -1.81 8.99
CA ARG A 46 6.96 -1.53 9.81
C ARG A 46 7.36 -0.87 11.13
N SER A 47 6.92 0.36 11.33
CA SER A 47 7.13 1.14 12.55
C SER A 47 5.96 2.10 12.76
N VAL A 48 5.71 2.48 14.02
CA VAL A 48 4.62 3.41 14.37
C VAL A 48 4.76 4.74 13.61
N LEU A 49 5.98 5.22 13.40
CA LEU A 49 6.25 6.43 12.63
C LEU A 49 5.90 6.27 11.14
N PHE A 50 6.16 5.10 10.57
CA PHE A 50 5.84 4.80 9.18
C PHE A 50 4.32 4.69 8.96
N ASP A 51 3.61 4.08 9.90
CA ASP A 51 2.15 4.02 9.90
C ASP A 51 1.53 5.43 10.00
N LEU A 52 2.06 6.29 10.89
CA LEU A 52 1.63 7.69 10.99
C LEU A 52 1.86 8.45 9.68
N ARG A 53 3.00 8.24 9.01
CA ARG A 53 3.29 8.85 7.70
C ARG A 53 2.27 8.44 6.64
N ILE A 54 1.94 7.15 6.57
CA ILE A 54 0.93 6.62 5.64
C ILE A 54 -0.44 7.23 5.94
N MET A 55 -0.82 7.33 7.22
CA MET A 55 -2.06 8.00 7.64
C MET A 55 -2.09 9.47 7.23
N PHE A 56 -1.02 10.23 7.49
CA PHE A 56 -0.94 11.64 7.09
C PHE A 56 -1.00 11.86 5.59
N SER A 57 -0.39 10.99 4.78
CA SER A 57 -0.51 11.05 3.32
C SER A 57 -1.93 10.72 2.82
N THR A 58 -2.68 9.93 3.59
CA THR A 58 -4.06 9.55 3.27
C THR A 58 -5.06 10.66 3.62
N ILE A 59 -4.80 11.47 4.66
CA ILE A 59 -5.70 12.55 5.10
C ILE A 59 -6.05 13.53 3.97
N PRO A 60 -5.11 14.12 3.20
CA PRO A 60 -5.43 15.00 2.07
C PRO A 60 -6.22 14.28 0.97
N ALA A 61 -5.94 13.00 0.71
CA ALA A 61 -6.65 12.23 -0.32
C ALA A 61 -8.12 12.00 0.07
N VAL A 62 -8.39 11.70 1.34
CA VAL A 62 -9.75 11.53 1.88
C VAL A 62 -10.47 12.89 1.97
N LEU A 63 -9.79 13.94 2.43
CA LEU A 63 -10.36 15.28 2.52
C LEU A 63 -10.68 15.87 1.13
N LYS A 64 -9.81 15.66 0.13
CA LYS A 64 -10.02 16.10 -1.26
C LYS A 64 -11.13 15.32 -1.96
N LYS A 65 -11.40 14.07 -1.55
CA LYS A 65 -12.57 13.30 -2.02
C LYS A 65 -13.89 13.72 -1.36
N ARG A 66 -13.87 14.58 -0.34
CA ARG A 66 -15.07 15.10 0.34
C ARG A 66 -15.64 16.35 -0.36
N GLY A 67 -15.73 16.29 -1.69
CA GLY A 67 -16.17 17.40 -2.54
C GLY A 67 -16.52 17.02 -3.99
N GLY A 68 -16.96 15.79 -4.25
CA GLY A 68 -17.43 15.39 -5.58
C GLY A 68 -18.56 14.35 -5.47
N TRP A 69 -19.73 14.75 -5.95
CA TRP A 69 -21.02 14.06 -5.98
C TRP A 69 -20.99 12.59 -6.39
#